data_AF-A0A8X7VJ48-F1
#
_entry.id   AF-A0A8X7VJ48-F1
#
_cell.length_a   1.000
_cell.length_b   1.000
_cell.length_c   1.000
_cell.angle_alpha   90.00
_cell.angle_beta   90.00
_cell.angle_gamma   90.00
#
_symmetry.space_group_name_H-M   'P 1'
#
loop_
_entity.id
_entity.type
_entity.pdbx_description
1 polymer ?
#
loop_
_entity_poly.entity_id
_entity_poly.type
_entity_poly.pdbx_seq_one_letter_code
_entity_poly.pdbx_strand_id
1 'polypeptide(L)'
;MVWFAYCDDEPDSFISFDPVFTDTLHNLKNPNFVFDFVLVYRRAPEPDSDSDEDLDDLCNLETRIVRQTHEFDREWLIGGDRQQIQAKVFHILEIIQVPSFSDIVHTLTIDILDLKKHESVSNSPEIERIRVEIDTIVPRFPDDNDDFDLEL
;
A
#
# COMPACT_ATOMS: atom_id res chain seq x y z
N MET A 1 39.06 3.24 5.19
CA MET A 1 38.21 2.13 5.67
C MET A 1 36.91 2.78 6.12
N VAL A 2 36.00 2.98 5.17
CA VAL A 2 34.74 3.69 5.41
C VAL A 2 33.74 2.62 5.81
N TRP A 3 33.26 2.73 7.04
CA TRP A 3 32.21 1.87 7.55
C TRP A 3 30.92 2.32 6.87
N PHE A 4 30.40 1.49 5.97
CA PHE A 4 28.99 1.57 5.62
C PHE A 4 28.24 1.20 6.91
N ALA A 5 27.82 2.24 7.65
CA ALA A 5 26.72 2.07 8.56
C ALA A 5 25.60 1.49 7.70
N TYR A 6 25.20 0.26 8.01
CA TYR A 6 23.93 -0.26 7.58
C TYR A 6 22.90 0.79 7.99
N CYS A 7 22.51 1.65 7.04
CA CYS A 7 21.27 2.34 7.20
C CYS A 7 20.23 1.24 7.18
N ASP A 8 19.53 1.09 8.30
CA ASP A 8 18.26 0.40 8.44
C ASP A 8 17.20 1.19 7.62
N ASP A 9 17.51 1.49 6.35
CA ASP A 9 16.66 2.25 5.43
C ASP A 9 15.60 1.28 4.90
N GLU A 10 14.62 0.93 5.75
CA GLU A 10 13.31 0.63 5.20
C GLU A 10 12.94 1.82 4.29
N PRO A 11 12.67 1.60 3.00
CA PRO A 11 12.39 2.70 2.08
C PRO A 11 11.24 3.52 2.66
N ASP A 12 11.44 4.84 2.75
CA ASP A 12 10.46 5.78 3.27
C ASP A 12 9.14 5.54 2.50
N SER A 13 8.16 4.94 3.18
CA SER A 13 6.89 4.53 2.58
C SER A 13 5.79 5.40 3.15
N PHE A 14 5.01 6.00 2.26
CA PHE A 14 3.90 6.84 2.65
C PHE A 14 2.60 6.10 2.40
N ILE A 15 1.76 5.99 3.43
CA ILE A 15 0.44 5.37 3.34
C ILE A 15 -0.61 6.39 3.80
N SER A 16 -1.63 6.60 2.98
CA SER A 16 -2.87 7.29 3.39
C SER A 16 -4.05 6.34 3.32
N PHE A 17 -4.95 6.45 4.29
CA PHE A 17 -6.17 5.65 4.38
C PHE A 17 -7.36 6.57 4.69
N ASP A 18 -8.15 6.86 3.67
CA ASP A 18 -9.19 7.88 3.71
C ASP A 18 -10.58 7.28 3.41
N PRO A 19 -11.36 6.92 4.45
CA PRO A 19 -12.74 6.48 4.26
C PRO A 19 -13.60 7.66 3.79
N VAL A 20 -14.33 7.47 2.70
CA VAL A 20 -15.31 8.41 2.16
C VAL A 20 -16.69 7.97 2.61
N PHE A 21 -17.35 8.82 3.38
CA PHE A 21 -18.67 8.56 3.93
C PHE A 21 -19.77 9.04 3.00
N THR A 22 -20.87 8.32 2.96
CA THR A 22 -22.08 8.78 2.26
C THR A 22 -22.88 9.74 3.15
N ASP A 23 -23.41 10.79 2.54
CA ASP A 23 -24.33 11.74 3.19
C ASP A 23 -25.75 11.17 3.32
N THR A 24 -26.05 10.07 2.63
CA THR A 24 -27.37 9.44 2.67
C THR A 24 -27.41 8.30 3.67
N LEU A 25 -28.27 8.43 4.68
CA LEU A 25 -28.69 7.35 5.57
C LEU A 25 -29.44 6.29 4.75
N HIS A 26 -28.71 5.33 4.19
CA HIS A 26 -29.32 4.14 3.60
C HIS A 26 -29.71 3.16 4.72
N ASN A 27 -30.90 2.56 4.59
CA ASN A 27 -31.36 1.52 5.53
C ASN A 27 -30.64 0.18 5.34
N LEU A 28 -29.89 0.00 4.25
CA LEU A 28 -29.09 -1.20 3.99
C LEU A 28 -27.65 -0.78 3.70
N LYS A 29 -26.73 -1.25 4.56
CA LYS A 29 -25.29 -1.12 4.32
C LYS A 29 -24.84 -2.00 3.16
N ASN A 30 -23.92 -1.51 2.33
CA ASN A 30 -23.27 -2.35 1.32
C ASN A 30 -22.53 -3.52 2.00
N PRO A 31 -22.76 -4.78 1.57
CA PRO A 31 -22.04 -5.94 2.10
C PRO A 31 -20.53 -5.90 1.82
N ASN A 32 -20.10 -5.13 0.81
CA ASN A 32 -18.68 -5.00 0.47
C ASN A 32 -18.17 -3.60 0.82
N PHE A 33 -16.87 -3.52 1.12
CA PHE A 33 -16.12 -2.27 1.06
C PHE A 33 -15.48 -2.14 -0.31
N VAL A 34 -15.68 -0.97 -0.93
CA VAL A 34 -14.99 -0.59 -2.16
C VAL A 34 -13.70 0.14 -1.79
N PHE A 35 -12.57 -0.33 -2.30
CA PHE A 35 -11.26 0.28 -2.12
C PHE A 35 -10.76 0.85 -3.43
N ASP A 36 -10.46 2.15 -3.45
CA ASP A 36 -9.80 2.85 -4.55
C ASP A 36 -8.31 3.02 -4.19
N PHE A 37 -7.44 2.18 -4.75
CA PHE A 37 -6.00 2.23 -4.54
C PHE A 37 -5.30 3.13 -5.56
N VAL A 38 -4.41 3.98 -5.05
CA VAL A 38 -3.43 4.75 -5.83
C VAL A 38 -2.04 4.31 -5.38
N LEU A 39 -1.35 3.57 -6.23
CA LEU A 39 -0.04 3.01 -5.95
C LEU A 39 1.00 3.83 -6.68
N VAL A 40 1.95 4.39 -5.94
CA VAL A 40 3.07 5.16 -6.46
C VAL A 40 4.33 4.34 -6.21
N TYR A 41 4.97 3.91 -7.28
CA TYR A 41 6.24 3.20 -7.24
C TYR A 41 7.33 4.16 -7.69
N ARG A 42 8.36 4.33 -6.89
CA ARG A 42 9.56 5.10 -7.23
C ARG A 42 10.74 4.15 -7.33
N ARG A 43 11.48 4.16 -8.43
CA ARG A 43 12.66 3.32 -8.57
C ARG A 43 13.78 3.89 -7.70
N ALA A 44 14.41 3.05 -6.89
CA ALA A 44 15.62 3.44 -6.15
C ALA A 44 16.73 3.85 -7.14
N PRO A 45 17.53 4.88 -6.83
CA PRO A 45 18.69 5.23 -7.65
C PRO A 45 19.67 4.05 -7.67
N GLU A 46 20.25 3.77 -8.83
CA GLU A 46 21.30 2.76 -8.93
C GLU A 46 22.53 3.25 -8.15
N PRO A 47 23.22 2.40 -7.37
CA PRO A 47 24.40 2.82 -6.65
C PRO A 47 25.49 3.19 -7.66
N ASP A 48 25.88 4.47 -7.66
CA ASP A 48 26.84 5.04 -8.60
C ASP A 48 28.13 4.20 -8.67
N SER A 49 28.42 3.64 -9.85
CA SER A 49 29.77 3.21 -10.20
C SER A 49 30.53 4.44 -10.67
N ASP A 50 31.24 5.11 -9.76
CA ASP A 50 32.26 6.14 -10.03
C ASP A 50 31.91 7.15 -11.14
N SER A 51 31.03 8.13 -10.89
CA SER A 51 31.02 9.36 -11.71
C SER A 51 30.57 10.57 -10.88
N ASP A 52 31.47 11.55 -10.80
CA ASP A 52 31.38 12.83 -10.10
C ASP A 52 30.49 13.86 -10.85
N GLU A 53 29.46 13.42 -11.57
CA GLU A 53 28.60 14.29 -12.39
C GLU A 53 27.11 14.03 -12.09
N ASP A 54 26.41 15.13 -11.80
CA ASP A 54 24.95 15.29 -11.79
C ASP A 54 24.17 15.00 -10.49
N LEU A 55 24.45 15.80 -9.47
CA LEU A 55 23.56 16.02 -8.31
C LEU A 55 22.13 16.47 -8.69
N ASP A 56 21.90 16.92 -9.93
CA ASP A 56 20.58 17.29 -10.45
C ASP A 56 19.74 16.07 -10.90
N ASP A 57 20.35 14.89 -11.10
CA ASP A 57 19.66 13.68 -11.58
C ASP A 57 19.10 12.81 -10.44
N LEU A 58 19.58 13.00 -9.19
CA LEU A 58 18.98 12.38 -7.99
C LEU A 58 17.53 12.81 -7.74
N CYS A 59 17.07 13.91 -8.35
CA CYS A 59 15.71 14.42 -8.19
C CYS A 59 14.69 13.84 -9.18
N ASN A 60 15.11 13.05 -10.18
CA ASN A 60 14.24 12.48 -11.21
C ASN A 60 14.10 10.95 -11.06
N LEU A 61 13.72 10.47 -9.87
CA LEU A 61 13.42 9.05 -9.67
C LEU A 61 12.29 8.62 -10.61
N GLU A 62 12.54 7.58 -11.42
CA GLU A 62 11.52 7.01 -12.28
C GLU A 62 10.30 6.63 -11.43
N THR A 63 9.15 7.20 -11.76
CA THR A 63 7.92 7.04 -10.97
C THR A 63 6.83 6.43 -11.83
N ARG A 64 6.20 5.35 -11.34
CA ARG A 64 5.02 4.73 -11.96
C ARG A 64 3.83 4.82 -11.02
N ILE A 65 2.70 5.27 -11.54
CA ILE A 65 1.45 5.39 -10.79
C ILE A 65 0.44 4.39 -11.35
N VAL A 66 -0.06 3.50 -10.50
CA VAL A 66 -1.09 2.51 -10.83
C VAL A 66 -2.33 2.80 -10.02
N ARG A 67 -3.51 2.78 -10.67
CA ARG A 67 -4.80 2.97 -10.01
C ARG A 67 -5.63 1.72 -10.16
N GLN A 68 -6.14 1.19 -9.06
CA GLN A 68 -6.92 -0.04 -9.05
C GLN A 68 -8.10 0.10 -8.09
N THR A 69 -9.25 -0.45 -8.47
CA THR A 69 -10.41 -0.52 -7.58
C THR A 69 -10.70 -1.98 -7.26
N HIS A 70 -10.82 -2.31 -5.98
CA HIS A 70 -11.12 -3.65 -5.49
C HIS A 70 -12.28 -3.63 -4.51
N GLU A 71 -13.05 -4.72 -4.47
CA GLU A 71 -14.12 -4.91 -3.50
C GLU A 71 -13.76 -6.05 -2.55
N PHE A 72 -13.91 -5.81 -1.25
CA PHE A 72 -13.70 -6.82 -0.22
C PHE A 72 -14.97 -6.99 0.61
N ASP A 73 -15.34 -8.23 0.88
CA ASP A 73 -16.45 -8.54 1.78
C ASP A 73 -16.20 -7.92 3.16
N ARG A 74 -17.21 -7.21 3.69
CA ARG A 74 -17.10 -6.44 4.93
C ARG A 74 -16.83 -7.35 6.12
N GLU A 75 -17.57 -8.44 6.27
CA GLU A 75 -17.39 -9.38 7.39
C GLU A 75 -16.03 -10.07 7.31
N TRP A 76 -15.59 -10.40 6.10
CA TRP A 76 -14.26 -10.93 5.85
C TRP A 76 -13.19 -9.90 6.23
N LEU A 77 -13.29 -8.63 5.83
CA LEU A 77 -12.21 -7.67 6.06
C LEU A 77 -12.04 -7.32 7.54
N ILE A 78 -13.11 -6.90 8.21
CA ILE A 78 -13.06 -6.42 9.60
C ILE A 78 -13.36 -7.52 10.64
N GLY A 79 -13.75 -8.71 10.20
CA GLY A 79 -13.95 -9.85 11.08
C GLY A 79 -12.65 -10.37 11.69
N GLY A 80 -12.74 -10.98 12.87
CA GLY A 80 -11.58 -11.61 13.51
C GLY A 80 -10.74 -10.69 14.40
N ASP A 81 -9.62 -11.21 14.89
CA ASP A 81 -8.68 -10.48 15.74
C ASP A 81 -7.57 -9.75 14.95
N ARG A 82 -6.66 -9.07 15.65
CA ARG A 82 -5.56 -8.31 15.04
C ARG A 82 -4.68 -9.17 14.12
N GLN A 83 -4.40 -10.42 14.50
CA GLN A 83 -3.51 -11.29 13.73
C GLN A 83 -4.20 -11.73 12.43
N GLN A 84 -5.50 -12.02 12.51
CA GLN A 84 -6.31 -12.34 11.34
C GLN A 84 -6.45 -11.14 10.40
N ILE A 85 -6.61 -9.93 10.93
CA ILE A 85 -6.65 -8.70 10.12
C ILE A 85 -5.29 -8.46 9.44
N GLN A 86 -4.18 -8.62 10.17
CA GLN A 86 -2.84 -8.49 9.59
C GLN A 86 -2.61 -9.49 8.44
N ALA A 87 -3.05 -10.75 8.59
CA ALA A 87 -2.97 -11.74 7.52
C ALA A 87 -3.77 -11.33 6.27
N LYS A 88 -4.92 -10.67 6.45
CA LYS A 88 -5.71 -10.14 5.33
C LYS A 88 -5.02 -8.96 4.67
N VAL A 89 -4.34 -8.10 5.44
CA VAL A 89 -3.51 -7.01 4.87
C VAL A 89 -2.43 -7.59 3.96
N PHE A 90 -1.70 -8.62 4.39
CA PHE A 90 -0.74 -9.31 3.51
C PHE A 90 -1.39 -9.81 2.22
N HIS A 91 -2.58 -10.42 2.31
CA HIS A 91 -3.30 -10.88 1.12
C HIS A 91 -3.73 -9.73 0.19
N ILE A 92 -4.18 -8.61 0.76
CA ILE A 92 -4.54 -7.42 -0.03
C ILE A 92 -3.31 -6.87 -0.75
N LEU A 93 -2.17 -6.75 -0.05
CA LEU A 93 -0.91 -6.28 -0.63
C LEU A 93 -0.43 -7.18 -1.78
N GLU A 94 -0.61 -8.50 -1.65
CA GLU A 94 -0.34 -9.46 -2.72
C GLU A 94 -1.23 -9.22 -3.96
N ILE A 95 -2.54 -9.01 -3.75
CA ILE A 95 -3.50 -8.74 -4.84
C ILE A 95 -3.13 -7.47 -5.62
N ILE A 96 -2.77 -6.41 -4.90
CA ILE A 96 -2.44 -5.10 -5.50
C ILE A 96 -0.95 -5.00 -5.90
N GLN A 97 -0.18 -6.07 -5.71
CA GLN A 97 1.25 -6.16 -6.06
C GLN A 97 2.12 -5.10 -5.38
N VAL A 98 1.87 -4.86 -4.09
CA VAL A 98 2.67 -3.95 -3.26
C VAL A 98 3.59 -4.78 -2.34
N PRO A 99 4.89 -4.45 -2.25
CA PRO A 99 5.77 -5.07 -1.28
C PRO A 99 5.23 -4.94 0.15
N SER A 100 5.28 -6.02 0.91
CA SER A 100 4.76 -6.06 2.29
C SER A 100 5.76 -5.50 3.31
N PHE A 101 6.18 -4.24 3.13
CA PHE A 101 7.03 -3.55 4.11
C PHE A 101 6.35 -3.47 5.47
N SER A 102 7.14 -3.51 6.55
CA SER A 102 6.61 -3.60 7.91
C SER A 102 5.69 -2.42 8.22
N ASP A 103 6.09 -1.22 7.80
CA ASP A 103 5.34 0.02 8.02
C ASP A 103 3.99 0.05 7.28
N ILE A 104 3.94 -0.42 6.03
CA ILE A 104 2.69 -0.55 5.27
C ILE A 104 1.75 -1.53 5.96
N VAL A 105 2.27 -2.72 6.27
CA VAL A 105 1.48 -3.77 6.91
C VAL A 105 0.94 -3.29 8.25
N HIS A 106 1.78 -2.65 9.05
CA HIS A 106 1.43 -2.14 10.36
C HIS A 106 0.36 -1.04 10.27
N THR A 107 0.55 -0.05 9.41
CA THR A 107 -0.36 1.09 9.24
C THR A 107 -1.73 0.63 8.76
N LEU A 108 -1.79 -0.13 7.66
CA LEU A 108 -3.06 -0.66 7.14
C LEU A 108 -3.77 -1.57 8.14
N THR A 109 -3.03 -2.34 8.94
CA THR A 109 -3.62 -3.17 9.99
C THR A 109 -4.31 -2.31 11.06
N ILE A 110 -3.68 -1.21 11.47
CA ILE A 110 -4.27 -0.27 12.42
C ILE A 110 -5.51 0.40 11.82
N ASP A 111 -5.43 0.87 10.57
CA ASP A 111 -6.53 1.56 9.92
C ASP A 111 -7.76 0.65 9.73
N ILE A 112 -7.56 -0.62 9.37
CA ILE A 112 -8.66 -1.60 9.30
C ILE A 112 -9.22 -1.92 10.70
N LEU A 113 -8.39 -1.95 11.74
CA LEU A 113 -8.87 -2.09 13.11
C LEU A 113 -9.72 -0.88 13.56
N ASP A 114 -9.35 0.33 13.14
CA ASP A 114 -10.12 1.53 13.42
C ASP A 114 -11.41 1.59 12.61
N LEU A 115 -11.37 1.11 11.35
CA LEU A 115 -12.57 0.87 10.53
C LEU A 115 -13.54 -0.09 11.22
N LYS A 116 -13.03 -1.18 11.79
CA LYS A 116 -13.83 -2.14 12.57
C LYS A 116 -14.49 -1.48 13.77
N LYS A 117 -13.75 -0.64 14.51
CA LYS A 117 -14.31 0.10 15.66
C LYS A 117 -15.42 1.04 15.21
N HIS A 118 -15.21 1.77 14.11
CA HIS A 118 -16.20 2.67 13.53
C HIS A 118 -17.48 1.93 13.14
N GLU A 119 -17.36 0.77 12.50
CA GLU A 119 -18.50 -0.07 12.11
C GLU A 119 -19.27 -0.64 13.30
N SER A 120 -18.61 -0.82 14.44
CA SER A 120 -19.23 -1.33 15.67
C SER A 120 -20.07 -0.28 16.40
N VAL A 121 -19.97 1.01 16.03
CA VAL A 121 -20.75 2.09 16.64
C VAL A 121 -22.14 2.15 15.99
N SER A 122 -23.18 1.89 16.78
CA SER A 122 -24.57 2.12 16.36
C SER A 122 -24.76 3.60 16.02
N ASN A 123 -25.03 3.91 14.74
CA ASN A 123 -25.12 5.25 14.12
C ASN A 123 -23.83 5.82 13.51
N SER A 124 -22.81 4.99 13.25
CA SER A 124 -21.70 5.44 12.40
C SER A 124 -22.18 5.74 10.97
N PRO A 125 -21.70 6.83 10.34
CA PRO A 125 -21.99 7.11 8.95
C PRO A 125 -21.54 5.95 8.07
N GLU A 126 -22.31 5.62 7.04
CA GLU A 126 -21.94 4.54 6.14
C GLU A 126 -20.73 4.95 5.29
N ILE A 127 -19.78 4.04 5.16
CA ILE A 127 -18.61 4.21 4.30
C ILE A 127 -19.02 3.77 2.88
N GLU A 128 -18.98 4.71 1.94
CA GLU A 128 -19.25 4.44 0.52
C GLU A 128 -18.05 3.74 -0.12
N ARG A 129 -16.86 4.25 0.16
CA ARG A 129 -15.59 3.77 -0.40
C ARG A 129 -14.43 4.15 0.49
N ILE A 130 -13.30 3.49 0.33
CA ILE A 130 -12.06 3.77 1.05
C ILE A 130 -11.00 4.09 0.01
N ARG A 131 -10.40 5.28 0.10
CA ARG A 131 -9.28 5.65 -0.75
C ARG A 131 -7.99 5.31 -0.02
N VAL A 132 -7.09 4.62 -0.71
CA VAL A 132 -5.80 4.24 -0.14
C VAL A 132 -4.70 4.67 -1.09
N GLU A 133 -3.79 5.51 -0.63
CA GLU A 133 -2.60 5.89 -1.36
C GLU A 133 -1.39 5.20 -0.73
N ILE A 134 -0.59 4.52 -1.54
CA ILE A 134 0.64 3.86 -1.11
C ILE A 134 1.78 4.32 -2.00
N ASP A 135 2.75 5.00 -1.42
CA ASP A 135 3.99 5.42 -2.08
C ASP A 135 5.14 4.56 -1.57
N THR A 136 5.83 3.90 -2.49
CA THR A 136 6.90 2.94 -2.18
C THR A 136 8.09 3.14 -3.08
N ILE A 137 9.28 3.06 -2.48
CA ILE A 137 10.52 2.95 -3.24
C ILE A 137 10.79 1.46 -3.49
N VAL A 138 10.98 1.09 -4.75
CA VAL A 138 11.22 -0.28 -5.18
C VAL A 138 12.53 -0.39 -5.95
N PRO A 139 13.27 -1.50 -5.84
CA PRO A 139 14.49 -1.71 -6.63
C PRO A 139 14.16 -1.90 -8.12
N ARG A 140 12.98 -2.46 -8.42
CA ARG A 140 12.44 -2.68 -9.77
C ARG A 140 10.92 -2.56 -9.74
N PHE A 141 10.32 -2.20 -10.87
CA PHE A 141 8.87 -2.16 -10.97
C PHE A 141 8.26 -3.57 -11.02
N PRO A 142 7.04 -3.77 -10.51
CA PRO A 142 6.40 -5.08 -10.47
C PRO A 142 6.20 -5.72 -11.87
N ASP A 143 6.06 -4.91 -12.92
CA ASP A 143 5.86 -5.37 -14.30
C ASP A 143 7.16 -5.55 -15.10
N ASP A 144 8.32 -5.19 -14.54
CA ASP A 144 9.61 -5.41 -15.19
C ASP A 144 10.01 -6.88 -15.01
N ASN A 145 9.31 -7.77 -15.72
CA ASN A 145 9.79 -9.13 -15.95
C ASN A 145 11.06 -9.02 -16.80
N ASP A 146 12.22 -9.33 -16.20
CA ASP A 146 13.33 -9.80 -17.01
C ASP A 146 12.81 -11.07 -17.71
N ASP A 147 12.61 -10.99 -19.03
CA ASP A 147 12.64 -12.18 -19.89
C ASP A 147 14.03 -12.81 -19.66
N PHE A 148 14.14 -13.62 -18.60
CA PHE A 148 15.17 -14.62 -18.50
C PHE A 148 14.82 -15.65 -19.56
N ASP A 149 15.19 -15.33 -20.81
CA ASP A 149 15.47 -16.32 -21.83
C ASP A 149 16.55 -17.24 -21.24
N LEU A 150 16.10 -18.25 -20.50
CA LEU A 150 16.88 -19.42 -20.18
C LEU A 150 17.06 -20.16 -21.53
N GLU A 151 18.01 -19.69 -22.33
CA GLU A 151 18.57 -20.47 -23.43
C GLU A 151 19.03 -21.81 -22.85
N LEU A 152 18.29 -22.87 -23.21
CA LEU A 152 18.51 -24.26 -22.84
C LEU A 152 19.41 -24.96 -23.86
#